data_AF-A0A847Q1Q8-F1
#
_entry.id   AF-A0A847Q1Q8-F1
#
_cell.length_a   1.000
_cell.length_b   1.000
_cell.length_c   1.000
_cell.angle_alpha   90.00
_cell.angle_beta   90.00
_cell.angle_gamma   90.00
#
_symmetry.space_group_name_H-M   'P 1'
#
loop_
_entity.id
_entity.type
_entity.pdbx_description
1 polymer ?
#
loop_
_entity_poly.entity_id
_entity_poly.type
_entity_poly.pdbx_seq_one_letter_code
_entity_poly.pdbx_strand_id
1 'polypeptide(L)'
;MSSCSRSAEALEFLLGLKGAEEADEYGRHADSCPDCAAALAREREIDDRLKASMAAPEILEARIEAALNLLRKTPGAWAFRLRVTGLAAAGAAALLALSRLGTGLVTGLVPRDTLQGAVQAVARFLDTAGSGSMTLVLAAVVLVAAFVVASAMPDR
;
A
#
# COMPACT_ATOMS: atom_id res chain seq x y z
N MET A 1 -34.07 45.81 -14.45
CA MET A 1 -32.73 46.35 -14.17
C MET A 1 -31.87 45.16 -13.81
N SER A 2 -31.12 44.65 -14.78
CA SER A 2 -30.32 43.42 -14.65
C SER A 2 -29.21 43.62 -13.63
N SER A 3 -29.27 42.84 -12.55
CA SER A 3 -28.26 42.75 -11.50
C SER A 3 -27.02 42.03 -12.05
N CYS A 4 -26.31 42.65 -12.98
CA CYS A 4 -24.97 42.19 -13.34
C CYS A 4 -24.06 42.51 -12.16
N SER A 5 -23.88 41.60 -11.22
CA SER A 5 -22.87 41.70 -10.16
C SER A 5 -21.54 41.21 -10.77
N ARG A 6 -20.81 42.15 -11.36
CA ARG A 6 -20.05 41.91 -12.61
C ARG A 6 -18.76 41.09 -12.49
N SER A 7 -18.14 41.01 -11.31
CA SER A 7 -16.80 40.39 -11.17
C SER A 7 -16.78 39.17 -10.25
N ALA A 8 -17.50 39.20 -9.14
CA ALA A 8 -17.52 38.09 -8.18
C ALA A 8 -18.11 36.81 -8.80
N GLU A 9 -19.22 36.93 -9.53
CA GLU A 9 -19.86 35.77 -10.17
C GLU A 9 -19.02 35.17 -11.30
N ALA A 10 -18.29 36.00 -12.05
CA ALA A 10 -17.36 35.53 -13.10
C ALA A 10 -16.21 34.73 -12.50
N LEU A 11 -15.67 35.19 -11.37
CA LEU A 11 -14.59 34.54 -10.67
C LEU A 11 -15.06 33.21 -10.04
N GLU A 12 -16.22 33.19 -9.38
CA GLU A 12 -16.81 31.96 -8.84
C GLU A 12 -17.06 30.91 -9.92
N PHE A 13 -17.53 31.35 -11.09
CA PHE A 13 -17.73 30.49 -12.25
C PHE A 13 -16.40 29.89 -12.74
N LEU A 14 -15.34 30.70 -12.89
CA LEU A 14 -14.02 30.23 -13.34
C LEU A 14 -13.34 29.30 -12.33
N LEU A 15 -13.50 29.57 -11.04
CA LEU A 15 -12.95 28.75 -9.96
C LEU A 15 -13.76 27.46 -9.71
N GLY A 16 -14.88 27.26 -10.43
CA GLY A 16 -15.75 26.10 -10.25
C GLY A 16 -16.44 26.05 -8.89
N LEU A 17 -16.65 27.22 -8.26
CA LEU A 17 -17.28 27.35 -6.94
C LEU A 17 -18.82 27.39 -7.04
N LYS A 18 -19.35 27.59 -8.24
CA LYS A 18 -20.80 27.55 -8.52
C LYS A 18 -21.29 26.10 -8.62
N GLY A 19 -22.54 25.87 -8.18
CA GLY A 19 -23.22 24.61 -8.47
C GLY A 19 -23.37 24.40 -9.98
N ALA A 20 -23.53 23.14 -10.42
CA ALA A 20 -23.62 22.82 -11.85
C ALA A 20 -24.75 23.60 -12.57
N GLU A 21 -25.92 23.72 -11.93
CA GLU A 21 -27.08 24.45 -12.47
C GLU A 21 -26.83 25.96 -12.58
N GLU A 22 -26.21 26.56 -11.55
CA GLU A 22 -25.85 27.98 -11.54
C GLU A 22 -24.75 28.30 -12.55
N ALA A 23 -23.81 27.38 -12.76
CA ALA A 23 -22.77 27.51 -13.77
C ALA A 23 -23.37 27.49 -15.19
N ASP A 24 -24.32 26.59 -15.46
CA ASP A 24 -25.03 26.52 -16.74
C ASP A 24 -25.90 27.76 -16.99
N GLU A 25 -26.55 28.29 -15.95
CA GLU A 25 -27.31 29.55 -16.05
C GLU A 25 -26.38 30.74 -16.31
N TYR A 26 -25.28 30.84 -15.58
CA TYR A 26 -24.29 31.90 -15.78
C TYR A 26 -23.63 31.84 -17.16
N GLY A 27 -23.32 30.64 -17.66
CA GLY A 27 -22.78 30.44 -19.01
C GLY A 27 -23.73 30.97 -20.09
N ARG A 28 -25.01 30.58 -20.02
CA ARG A 28 -26.05 31.09 -20.94
C ARG A 28 -26.23 32.61 -20.82
N HIS A 29 -26.17 33.15 -19.60
CA HIS A 29 -26.25 34.58 -19.37
C HIS A 29 -25.07 35.33 -20.01
N ALA A 30 -23.84 34.85 -19.78
CA ALA A 30 -22.63 35.43 -20.35
C ALA A 30 -22.65 35.43 -21.89
N ASP A 31 -23.17 34.38 -22.52
CA ASP A 31 -23.32 34.32 -23.98
C ASP A 31 -24.28 35.38 -24.54
N SER A 32 -25.29 35.76 -23.76
CA SER A 32 -26.31 36.74 -24.16
C SER A 32 -26.02 38.19 -23.71
N CYS A 33 -25.10 38.39 -22.76
CA CYS A 33 -24.81 39.68 -22.15
C CYS A 33 -23.36 40.13 -22.44
N PRO A 34 -23.14 41.12 -23.33
CA PRO A 34 -21.80 41.59 -23.70
C PRO A 34 -20.94 42.06 -22.52
N ASP A 35 -21.55 42.69 -21.52
CA ASP A 35 -20.85 43.17 -20.32
C ASP A 35 -20.30 42.00 -19.50
N CYS A 36 -21.09 40.94 -19.32
CA CYS A 36 -20.69 39.74 -18.59
C CYS A 36 -19.68 38.91 -19.39
N ALA A 37 -19.83 38.83 -20.71
CA ALA A 37 -18.84 38.22 -21.59
C ALA A 37 -17.47 38.92 -21.49
N ALA A 38 -17.46 40.26 -21.49
CA ALA A 38 -16.23 41.05 -21.35
C ALA A 38 -15.59 40.88 -19.97
N ALA A 39 -16.38 40.82 -18.90
CA ALA A 39 -15.88 40.55 -17.55
C ALA A 39 -15.26 39.15 -17.46
N LEU A 40 -15.95 38.12 -17.95
CA LEU A 40 -15.45 36.74 -17.97
C LEU A 40 -14.17 36.60 -18.79
N ALA A 41 -14.08 37.28 -19.94
CA ALA A 41 -12.86 37.29 -20.75
C ALA A 41 -11.67 37.92 -20.02
N ARG A 42 -11.89 39.01 -19.28
CA ARG A 42 -10.84 39.66 -18.48
C ARG A 42 -10.36 38.76 -17.34
N GLU A 43 -11.28 38.09 -16.63
CA GLU A 43 -10.89 37.18 -15.55
C GLU A 43 -10.13 35.95 -16.10
N ARG A 44 -10.50 35.43 -17.27
CA ARG A 44 -9.72 34.38 -17.96
C ARG A 44 -8.31 34.84 -18.31
N GLU A 45 -8.15 36.06 -18.81
CA GLU A 45 -6.83 36.62 -19.11
C GLU A 45 -5.95 36.71 -17.85
N ILE A 46 -6.53 37.10 -16.71
CA ILE A 46 -5.83 37.16 -15.42
C ILE A 46 -5.44 35.74 -14.97
N ASP A 47 -6.36 34.78 -15.02
CA ASP A 47 -6.11 33.38 -14.65
C ASP A 47 -5.01 32.74 -15.52
N ASP A 48 -5.04 32.97 -16.84
CA ASP A 48 -4.02 32.47 -17.76
C ASP A 48 -2.63 33.06 -17.45
N ARG A 49 -2.56 34.35 -17.13
CA ARG A 49 -1.30 35.01 -16.72
C ARG A 49 -0.79 34.48 -15.39
N LEU A 50 -1.68 34.26 -14.42
CA LEU A 50 -1.32 33.67 -13.14
C LEU A 50 -0.79 32.24 -13.34
N LYS A 51 -1.49 31.41 -14.12
CA LYS A 51 -1.03 30.05 -14.47
C LYS A 51 0.33 30.06 -15.17
N ALA A 52 0.55 30.98 -16.11
CA ALA A 52 1.83 31.14 -16.77
C ALA A 52 2.94 31.58 -15.78
N SER A 53 2.63 32.44 -14.82
CA SER A 53 3.58 32.86 -13.78
C SER A 53 3.87 31.77 -12.75
N MET A 54 2.92 30.86 -12.54
CA MET A 54 3.02 29.72 -11.63
C MET A 54 3.50 28.45 -12.33
N ALA A 55 3.78 28.51 -13.64
CA ALA A 55 4.30 27.38 -14.39
C ALA A 55 5.56 26.86 -13.69
N ALA A 56 5.54 25.57 -13.34
CA ALA A 56 6.67 24.95 -12.67
C ALA A 56 7.89 25.09 -13.59
N PRO A 57 9.09 25.37 -13.04
CA PRO A 57 10.30 25.34 -13.83
C PRO A 57 10.41 23.98 -14.53
N GLU A 58 10.71 23.93 -15.83
CA GLU A 58 10.82 22.68 -16.59
C GLU A 58 11.76 21.67 -15.91
N ILE A 59 12.78 22.17 -15.20
CA ILE A 59 13.71 21.38 -14.38
C ILE A 59 12.99 20.62 -13.25
N LEU A 60 11.95 21.19 -12.66
CA LEU A 60 11.17 20.57 -11.59
C LEU A 60 10.31 19.42 -12.14
N GLU A 61 9.67 19.61 -13.30
CA GLU A 61 8.89 18.57 -13.97
C GLU A 61 9.78 17.39 -14.36
N ALA A 62 10.93 17.65 -14.98
CA ALA A 62 11.91 16.61 -15.32
C ALA A 62 12.41 15.85 -14.08
N ARG A 63 12.58 16.53 -12.94
CA ARG A 63 12.96 15.89 -11.66
C ARG A 63 11.84 15.02 -11.10
N ILE A 64 10.59 15.47 -11.16
CA ILE A 64 9.43 14.70 -10.69
C ILE A 64 9.26 13.46 -11.57
N GLU A 65 9.35 13.60 -12.89
CA GLU A 65 9.25 12.47 -13.82
C GLU A 65 10.38 11.46 -13.63
N ALA A 66 11.62 11.93 -13.42
CA ALA A 66 12.74 11.07 -13.06
C ALA A 66 12.51 10.32 -11.74
N ALA A 67 11.97 10.98 -10.71
CA ALA A 67 11.65 10.37 -9.43
C ALA A 67 10.53 9.32 -9.54
N LEU A 68 9.47 9.63 -10.29
CA LEU A 68 8.38 8.69 -10.58
C LEU A 68 8.89 7.47 -11.37
N ASN A 69 9.77 7.69 -12.35
CA ASN A 69 10.39 6.60 -13.10
C ASN A 69 11.28 5.72 -12.22
N LEU A 70 12.00 6.29 -11.26
CA LEU A 70 12.77 5.52 -10.27
C LEU A 70 11.86 4.66 -9.39
N LEU A 71 10.75 5.24 -8.90
CA LEU A 71 9.76 4.50 -8.11
C LEU A 71 9.11 3.37 -8.91
N ARG A 72 8.79 3.60 -10.19
CA ARG A 72 8.18 2.60 -11.08
C ARG A 72 9.16 1.48 -11.46
N LYS A 73 10.45 1.79 -11.53
CA LYS A 73 11.53 0.84 -11.81
C LYS A 73 12.06 0.13 -10.57
N THR A 74 11.55 0.42 -9.37
CA THR A 74 11.97 -0.30 -8.15
C THR A 74 11.75 -1.79 -8.38
N PRO A 75 12.83 -2.58 -8.53
CA PRO A 75 12.70 -3.94 -9.01
C PRO A 75 12.00 -4.74 -7.92
N GLY A 76 11.04 -5.58 -8.33
CA GLY A 76 10.30 -6.47 -7.42
C GLY A 76 11.22 -7.29 -6.49
N ALA A 77 12.52 -7.39 -6.80
CA ALA A 77 13.56 -7.90 -5.93
C ALA A 77 13.66 -7.22 -4.54
N TRP A 78 13.41 -5.92 -4.40
CA TRP A 78 13.47 -5.24 -3.10
C TRP A 78 12.23 -5.55 -2.25
N ALA A 79 11.05 -5.51 -2.87
CA ALA A 79 9.79 -5.96 -2.25
C ALA A 79 9.83 -7.47 -1.91
N PHE A 80 10.45 -8.29 -2.76
CA PHE A 80 10.67 -9.71 -2.51
C PHE A 80 11.64 -9.94 -1.36
N ARG A 81 12.77 -9.21 -1.32
CA ARG A 81 13.72 -9.27 -0.19
C ARG A 81 13.06 -8.90 1.13
N LEU A 82 12.25 -7.85 1.17
CA LEU A 82 11.49 -7.45 2.36
C LEU A 82 10.46 -8.50 2.80
N ARG A 83 9.80 -9.18 1.85
CA ARG A 83 8.88 -10.28 2.16
C ARG A 83 9.61 -11.50 2.71
N VAL A 84 10.75 -11.87 2.13
CA VAL A 84 11.57 -13.01 2.58
C VAL A 84 12.20 -12.74 3.94
N THR A 85 12.76 -11.55 4.17
CA THR A 85 13.30 -11.18 5.48
C THR A 85 12.21 -11.04 6.54
N GLY A 86 11.04 -10.51 6.17
CA GLY A 86 9.87 -10.45 7.05
C GLY A 86 9.37 -11.83 7.46
N LEU A 87 9.29 -12.78 6.52
CA LEU A 87 8.94 -14.18 6.79
C LEU A 87 9.99 -14.88 7.67
N ALA A 88 11.28 -14.65 7.41
CA ALA A 88 12.36 -15.20 8.22
C ALA A 88 12.34 -14.65 9.66
N ALA A 89 12.08 -13.35 9.82
CA ALA A 89 11.94 -12.71 11.13
C ALA A 89 10.71 -13.22 11.89
N ALA A 90 9.58 -13.39 11.20
CA ALA A 90 8.36 -13.98 11.79
C ALA A 90 8.59 -15.44 12.21
N GLY A 91 9.28 -16.24 11.39
CA GLY A 91 9.66 -17.61 11.73
C GLY A 91 10.60 -17.68 12.94
N ALA A 92 11.60 -16.81 13.01
CA ALA A 92 12.51 -16.72 14.15
C ALA A 92 11.78 -16.29 15.43
N ALA A 93 10.85 -15.32 15.33
CA ALA A 93 10.02 -14.89 16.45
C ALA A 93 9.10 -16.01 16.94
N ALA A 94 8.50 -16.79 16.03
CA ALA A 94 7.68 -17.95 16.39
C ALA A 94 8.50 -19.05 17.09
N LEU A 95 9.72 -19.35 16.62
CA LEU A 95 10.64 -20.28 17.28
C LEU A 95 11.10 -19.78 18.64
N LEU A 96 11.34 -18.48 18.79
CA LEU A 96 11.66 -17.87 20.09
C LEU A 96 10.46 -17.90 21.05
N ALA A 97 9.25 -17.65 20.56
CA ALA A 97 8.03 -17.77 21.35
C ALA A 97 7.80 -19.22 21.79
N LEU A 98 7.99 -20.19 20.89
CA LEU A 98 7.88 -21.62 21.17
C LEU A 98 8.97 -22.11 22.12
N SER A 99 10.20 -21.61 22.03
CA SER A 99 11.27 -21.98 22.98
C SER A 99 11.03 -21.41 24.38
N ARG A 100 10.42 -20.22 24.48
CA ARG A 100 10.01 -19.63 25.76
C ARG A 100 8.75 -20.26 26.36
N LEU A 101 7.78 -20.65 25.53
CA LEU A 101 6.60 -21.41 25.96
C LEU A 101 6.99 -22.85 26.34
N GLY A 102 7.91 -23.45 25.59
CA GLY A 102 8.38 -24.81 25.79
C GLY A 102 9.21 -24.99 27.06
N THR A 103 10.01 -24.00 27.45
CA THR A 103 10.79 -24.08 28.70
C THR A 103 9.92 -24.01 29.96
N GLY A 104 8.69 -23.49 29.88
CA GLY A 104 7.73 -23.48 30.99
C GLY A 104 6.77 -24.68 31.03
N LEU A 105 6.43 -25.27 29.87
CA LEU A 105 5.39 -26.32 29.78
C LEU A 105 5.90 -27.72 29.40
N VAL A 106 7.03 -27.84 28.70
CA VAL A 106 7.46 -29.12 28.08
C VAL A 106 8.30 -29.98 29.03
N THR A 107 8.85 -29.43 30.10
CA THR A 107 9.62 -30.22 31.08
C THR A 107 8.76 -31.12 31.97
N GLY A 108 7.43 -30.98 31.95
CA GLY A 108 6.51 -31.77 32.78
C GLY A 108 5.51 -32.67 32.05
N LEU A 109 5.14 -32.39 30.80
CA LEU A 109 3.92 -32.98 30.18
C LEU A 109 4.15 -33.72 28.85
N VAL A 110 5.29 -33.59 28.18
CA VAL A 110 5.52 -34.26 26.90
C VAL A 110 6.51 -35.43 27.10
N PRO A 111 6.08 -36.68 26.91
CA PRO A 111 6.97 -37.84 26.97
C PRO A 111 8.14 -37.65 25.99
N ARG A 112 9.36 -37.93 26.46
CA ARG A 112 10.59 -37.79 25.65
C ARG A 112 10.52 -38.60 24.34
N ASP A 113 9.77 -39.69 24.35
CA ASP A 113 9.63 -40.62 23.23
C ASP A 113 8.90 -39.98 22.04
N THR A 114 7.89 -39.14 22.31
CA THR A 114 7.15 -38.38 21.29
C THR A 114 8.01 -37.32 20.60
N LEU A 115 8.88 -36.65 21.36
CA LEU A 115 9.82 -35.67 20.81
C LEU A 115 10.88 -36.34 19.93
N GLN A 116 11.40 -37.50 20.34
CA GLN A 116 12.36 -38.26 19.54
C GLN A 116 11.74 -38.78 18.23
N GLY A 117 10.48 -39.24 18.28
CA GLY A 117 9.74 -39.67 17.08
C GLY A 117 9.52 -38.53 16.08
N ALA A 118 9.13 -37.34 16.55
CA ALA A 118 8.95 -36.17 15.70
C ALA A 118 10.27 -35.73 15.06
N VAL A 119 11.36 -35.72 15.83
CA VAL A 119 12.70 -35.35 15.31
C VAL A 119 13.19 -36.38 14.28
N GLN A 120 12.98 -37.68 14.51
CA GLN A 120 13.36 -38.71 13.54
C GLN A 120 12.53 -38.66 12.26
N ALA A 121 11.22 -38.37 12.34
CA ALA A 121 10.37 -38.21 11.17
C ALA A 121 10.85 -37.05 10.28
N VAL A 122 11.26 -35.95 10.89
CA VAL A 122 11.81 -34.77 10.20
C VAL A 122 13.18 -35.09 9.60
N ALA A 123 14.06 -35.75 10.34
CA ALA A 123 15.37 -36.14 9.85
C ALA A 123 15.27 -37.05 8.62
N ARG A 124 14.36 -38.04 8.64
CA ARG A 124 14.10 -38.90 7.47
C ARG A 124 13.53 -38.13 6.30
N PHE A 125 12.61 -37.20 6.54
CA PHE A 125 12.02 -36.38 5.48
C PHE A 125 13.08 -35.51 4.79
N LEU A 126 14.00 -34.92 5.57
CA LEU A 126 15.14 -34.15 5.08
C LEU A 126 16.14 -35.00 4.29
N ASP A 127 16.40 -36.24 4.71
CA ASP A 127 17.27 -37.18 3.99
C ASP A 127 16.67 -37.63 2.64
N THR A 128 15.35 -37.82 2.56
CA THR A 128 14.68 -38.14 1.28
C THR A 128 14.47 -36.93 0.37
N ALA A 129 14.42 -35.73 0.92
CA ALA A 129 14.09 -34.50 0.18
C ALA A 129 15.37 -33.77 -0.25
N GLY A 130 16.03 -34.29 -1.29
CA GLY A 130 17.24 -33.72 -1.88
C GLY A 130 17.17 -32.21 -2.11
N SER A 131 18.06 -31.49 -1.41
CA SER A 131 18.60 -30.14 -1.66
C SER A 131 17.72 -29.11 -2.41
N GLY A 132 16.49 -28.86 -1.94
CA GLY A 132 15.69 -27.71 -2.38
C GLY A 132 15.31 -26.84 -1.19
N SER A 133 15.56 -25.53 -1.22
CA SER A 133 15.22 -24.61 -0.11
C SER A 133 13.73 -24.61 0.29
N MET A 134 12.83 -25.06 -0.59
CA MET A 134 11.42 -25.29 -0.27
C MET A 134 11.18 -26.47 0.69
N THR A 135 12.06 -27.47 0.73
CA THR A 135 11.88 -28.67 1.57
C THR A 135 12.11 -28.35 3.04
N LEU A 136 13.01 -27.42 3.35
CA LEU A 136 13.24 -26.93 4.72
C LEU A 136 12.04 -26.16 5.28
N VAL A 137 11.39 -25.34 4.44
CA VAL A 137 10.18 -24.59 4.84
C VAL A 137 9.02 -25.54 5.07
N LEU A 138 8.83 -26.53 4.17
CA LEU A 138 7.81 -27.57 4.34
C LEU A 138 8.07 -28.42 5.58
N ALA A 139 9.32 -28.82 5.85
CA ALA A 139 9.68 -29.54 7.05
C ALA A 139 9.40 -28.73 8.33
N ALA A 140 9.70 -27.43 8.33
CA ALA A 140 9.40 -26.54 9.45
C ALA A 140 7.89 -26.37 9.66
N VAL A 141 7.11 -26.21 8.58
CA VAL A 141 5.65 -26.13 8.65
C VAL A 141 5.03 -27.44 9.15
N VAL A 142 5.53 -28.59 8.68
CA VAL A 142 5.09 -29.92 9.14
C VAL A 142 5.43 -30.12 10.62
N LEU A 143 6.60 -29.67 11.08
CA LEU A 143 6.99 -29.69 12.49
C LEU A 143 6.05 -28.87 13.36
N VAL A 144 5.73 -27.65 12.93
CA VAL A 144 4.81 -26.77 13.65
C VAL A 144 3.40 -27.35 13.65
N ALA A 145 2.93 -27.90 12.53
CA ALA A 145 1.62 -28.53 12.44
C ALA A 145 1.52 -29.78 13.33
N ALA A 146 2.54 -30.65 13.31
CA ALA A 146 2.59 -31.84 14.17
C ALA A 146 2.60 -31.47 15.66
N PHE A 147 3.33 -30.41 16.02
CA PHE A 147 3.36 -29.89 17.38
C PHE A 147 2.00 -29.32 17.82
N VAL A 148 1.33 -28.57 16.96
CA VAL A 148 -0.03 -28.05 17.22
C VAL A 148 -1.04 -29.19 17.38
N VAL A 149 -0.98 -30.21 16.52
CA VAL A 149 -1.87 -31.37 16.62
C VAL A 149 -1.62 -32.18 17.89
N ALA A 150 -0.36 -32.39 18.26
CA ALA A 150 0.01 -33.09 19.50
C ALA A 150 -0.46 -32.33 20.76
N SER A 151 -0.39 -31.00 20.75
CA SER A 151 -0.85 -30.15 21.87
C SER A 151 -2.37 -29.95 21.91
N ALA A 152 -3.08 -30.24 20.81
CA ALA A 152 -4.53 -30.14 20.72
C ALA A 152 -5.27 -31.45 21.02
N MET A 153 -4.57 -32.59 21.17
CA MET A 153 -5.19 -33.84 21.60
C MET A 153 -5.23 -33.90 23.14
N PRO A 154 -6.40 -33.80 23.78
CA PRO A 154 -6.52 -34.06 25.20
C PRO A 154 -6.26 -35.55 25.48
N ASP A 155 -5.47 -35.82 26.52
CA ASP A 155 -5.13 -37.16 27.00
C ASP A 155 -6.40 -38.04 27.07
N ARG A 156 -6.41 -39.12 26.28
CA ARG A 156 -7.40 -40.21 26.38
C ARG A 156 -6.75 -41.43 26.99
#